data_AF-A0AAU9NYC1-F1
#
_entry.id   AF-A0AAU9NYC1-F1
#
_cell.length_a   1.000
_cell.length_b   1.000
_cell.length_c   1.000
_cell.angle_alpha   90.00
_cell.angle_beta   90.00
_cell.angle_gamma   90.00
#
_symmetry.space_group_name_H-M   'P 1'
#
loop_
_entity.id
_entity.type
_entity.pdbx_description
1 polymer ?
#
loop_
_entity_poly.entity_id
_entity_poly.type
_entity_poly.pdbx_seq_one_letter_code
_entity_poly.pdbx_strand_id
1 'polypeptide(L)'
;MCVENSLELDVYKEFNNLSAYVISRTAFSSNFEEGKRVFELQDQLVRIASEAIRSVYIPGFKYLPTKKNRLSWNLQRESKEMITKIIEKNNKTKENPKALLSLLISPYKTGNIEKRLSLDTTRKGCKLPQKIPTNFFCRKIPTE
;
A
#
# COMPACT_ATOMS: atom_id res chain seq x y z
N MET A 1 -44.90 -2.91 24.94
CA MET A 1 -43.92 -1.98 24.34
C MET A 1 -42.67 -2.78 24.03
N CYS A 2 -42.40 -3.06 22.76
CA CYS A 2 -41.10 -3.56 22.33
C CYS A 2 -40.45 -2.41 21.56
N VAL A 3 -39.39 -1.84 22.12
CA VAL A 3 -38.51 -0.94 21.38
C VAL A 3 -37.53 -1.85 20.67
N GLU A 4 -37.72 -2.07 19.37
CA GLU A 4 -36.66 -2.60 18.52
C GLU A 4 -35.62 -1.50 18.36
N ASN A 5 -34.50 -1.65 19.05
CA ASN A 5 -33.29 -0.89 18.76
C ASN A 5 -32.77 -1.35 17.39
N SER A 6 -33.25 -0.73 16.32
CA SER A 6 -32.67 -0.89 14.99
C SER A 6 -31.29 -0.26 14.99
N LEU A 7 -30.25 -1.09 15.20
CA LEU A 7 -28.86 -0.68 15.04
C LEU A 7 -28.62 -0.38 13.55
N GLU A 8 -28.55 0.90 13.20
CA GLU A 8 -28.10 1.33 11.87
C GLU A 8 -26.62 0.92 11.69
N LEU A 9 -26.41 -0.16 10.95
CA LEU A 9 -25.09 -0.65 10.59
C LEU A 9 -24.68 -0.06 9.24
N ASP A 10 -23.58 0.70 9.25
CA ASP A 10 -22.91 1.12 8.01
C ASP A 10 -22.20 -0.08 7.38
N VAL A 11 -22.92 -0.75 6.47
CA VAL A 11 -22.46 -1.94 5.75
C VAL A 11 -21.14 -1.67 5.01
N TYR A 12 -20.93 -0.47 4.49
CA TYR A 12 -19.72 -0.12 3.74
C TYR A 12 -18.50 -0.09 4.66
N LYS A 13 -18.62 0.54 5.83
CA LYS A 13 -17.54 0.59 6.82
C LYS A 13 -17.19 -0.80 7.34
N GLU A 14 -18.18 -1.61 7.68
CA GLU A 14 -17.95 -2.96 8.19
C GLU A 14 -17.36 -3.90 7.14
N PHE A 15 -17.82 -3.80 5.89
CA PHE A 15 -17.23 -4.56 4.78
C PHE A 15 -15.76 -4.19 4.53
N ASN A 16 -15.43 -2.90 4.59
CA ASN A 16 -14.04 -2.44 4.46
C ASN A 16 -13.18 -2.92 5.62
N ASN A 17 -13.69 -2.89 6.86
CA ASN A 17 -12.98 -3.39 8.03
C ASN A 17 -12.71 -4.90 7.91
N LEU A 18 -13.71 -5.68 7.52
CA LEU A 18 -13.57 -7.12 7.30
C LEU A 18 -12.57 -7.43 6.18
N SER A 19 -12.65 -6.71 5.06
CA SER A 19 -11.71 -6.86 3.94
C SER A 19 -10.29 -6.55 4.37
N ALA A 20 -10.09 -5.45 5.10
CA ALA A 20 -8.80 -5.07 5.64
C ALA A 20 -8.27 -6.11 6.64
N TYR A 21 -9.15 -6.73 7.44
CA TYR A 21 -8.80 -7.82 8.35
C TYR A 21 -8.31 -9.07 7.59
N VAL A 22 -9.07 -9.52 6.58
CA VAL A 22 -8.71 -10.68 5.76
C VAL A 22 -7.39 -10.46 5.01
N ILE A 23 -7.22 -9.29 4.38
CA ILE A 23 -5.98 -8.94 3.68
C ILE A 23 -4.81 -8.89 4.68
N SER A 24 -4.99 -8.25 5.83
CA SER A 24 -3.92 -8.13 6.81
C SER A 24 -3.46 -9.49 7.32
N ARG A 25 -4.41 -10.37 7.66
CA ARG A 25 -4.13 -11.71 8.16
C ARG A 25 -3.49 -12.62 7.09
N THR A 26 -3.84 -12.46 5.82
CA THR A 26 -3.28 -13.28 4.73
C THR A 26 -1.92 -12.75 4.25
N ALA A 27 -1.79 -11.45 4.03
CA ALA A 27 -0.58 -10.82 3.52
C ALA A 27 0.53 -10.82 4.57
N PHE A 28 0.20 -10.43 5.80
CA PHE A 28 1.16 -10.19 6.88
C PHE A 28 1.19 -11.31 7.92
N SER A 29 0.25 -12.26 7.93
CA SER A 29 0.10 -13.29 9.00
C SER A 29 0.07 -12.72 10.43
N SER A 30 -0.01 -11.40 10.58
CA SER A 30 0.15 -10.68 11.83
C SER A 30 -1.18 -10.06 12.28
N ASN A 31 -1.15 -9.29 13.36
CA ASN A 31 -2.36 -8.67 13.90
C ASN A 31 -2.89 -7.59 12.93
N PHE A 32 -4.21 -7.39 12.92
CA PHE A 32 -4.90 -6.42 12.05
C PHE A 32 -4.39 -4.98 12.19
N GLU A 33 -3.97 -4.56 13.38
CA GLU A 33 -3.52 -3.21 13.69
C GLU A 33 -2.17 -2.87 13.02
N GLU A 34 -1.23 -3.82 13.01
CA GLU A 34 0.05 -3.66 12.28
C GLU A 34 -0.20 -3.49 10.77
N GLY A 35 -1.10 -4.30 10.19
CA GLY A 35 -1.51 -4.20 8.79
C GLY A 35 -2.24 -2.90 8.47
N LYS A 36 -3.12 -2.44 9.37
CA LYS A 36 -3.84 -1.16 9.26
C LYS A 36 -2.87 0.01 9.17
N ARG A 37 -1.82 0.03 9.99
CA ARG A 37 -0.81 1.10 9.94
C ARG A 37 -0.04 1.09 8.61
N VAL A 38 0.29 -0.08 8.05
CA VAL A 38 0.90 -0.16 6.70
C VAL A 38 -0.05 0.43 5.66
N PHE A 39 -1.34 0.11 5.75
CA PHE A 39 -2.36 0.60 4.83
C PHE A 39 -2.53 2.12 4.88
N GLU A 40 -2.51 2.73 6.07
CA GLU A 40 -2.57 4.19 6.25
C GLU A 40 -1.38 4.90 5.59
N LEU A 41 -0.17 4.35 5.72
CA LEU A 41 1.01 4.90 5.05
C LEU A 41 0.90 4.79 3.53
N GLN A 42 0.36 3.67 3.04
CA GLN A 42 0.12 3.47 1.61
C GLN A 42 -0.98 4.40 1.07
N ASP A 43 -2.05 4.66 1.82
CA ASP A 43 -3.08 5.63 1.43
C ASP A 43 -2.50 7.03 1.23
N GLN A 44 -1.63 7.48 2.15
CA GLN A 44 -0.93 8.75 2.01
C GLN A 44 -0.02 8.77 0.77
N LEU A 45 0.70 7.68 0.51
CA LEU A 45 1.52 7.57 -0.70
C LEU A 45 0.68 7.59 -1.99
N VAL A 46 -0.49 6.95 -1.99
CA VAL A 46 -1.44 6.97 -3.11
C VAL A 46 -1.97 8.38 -3.36
N ARG A 47 -2.26 9.15 -2.30
CA ARG A 47 -2.67 10.56 -2.44
C ARG A 47 -1.57 11.41 -3.08
N ILE A 48 -0.35 11.32 -2.56
CA ILE A 48 0.81 12.03 -3.12
C ILE A 48 1.07 11.60 -4.57
N ALA A 49 0.97 10.31 -4.86
CA ALA A 49 1.15 9.78 -6.21
C ALA A 49 0.05 10.28 -7.15
N SER A 50 -1.22 10.28 -6.72
CA SER A 50 -2.34 10.79 -7.49
C SER A 50 -2.18 12.28 -7.83
N GLU A 51 -1.72 13.09 -6.88
CA GLU A 51 -1.37 14.50 -7.16
C GLU A 51 -0.26 14.62 -8.19
N ALA A 52 0.81 13.83 -8.05
CA ALA A 52 1.93 13.85 -8.98
C ALA A 52 1.51 13.40 -10.39
N ILE A 53 0.62 12.42 -10.48
CA ILE A 53 0.05 11.91 -11.74
C ILE A 53 -0.80 12.97 -12.44
N ARG A 54 -1.52 13.82 -11.70
CA ARG A 54 -2.32 14.93 -12.23
C ARG A 54 -1.48 16.16 -12.59
N SER A 55 -0.23 16.25 -12.12
CA SER A 55 0.68 17.35 -12.40
C SER A 55 1.53 17.12 -13.66
N VAL A 56 2.13 18.18 -14.20
CA VAL A 56 3.09 18.08 -15.30
C VAL A 56 4.29 17.23 -14.85
N TYR A 57 4.50 16.10 -15.53
CA TYR A 57 5.60 15.20 -15.23
C TYR A 57 6.92 15.76 -15.74
N ILE A 58 7.81 16.15 -14.81
CA ILE A 58 9.19 16.55 -15.11
C ILE A 58 10.12 15.40 -14.72
N PRO A 59 10.81 14.76 -15.67
CA PRO A 59 11.81 13.74 -15.39
C PRO A 59 12.87 14.26 -14.40
N GLY A 60 13.28 13.41 -13.45
CA GLY A 60 14.26 13.77 -12.43
C GLY A 60 13.71 14.55 -11.23
N PHE A 61 12.55 15.21 -11.34
CA PHE A 61 11.97 16.01 -10.26
C PHE A 61 11.62 15.17 -9.02
N LYS A 62 11.35 13.86 -9.19
CA LYS A 62 11.15 12.89 -8.09
C LYS A 62 12.35 12.75 -7.14
N TYR A 63 13.56 13.07 -7.60
CA TYR A 63 14.80 12.92 -6.82
C TYR A 63 15.25 14.23 -6.17
N LEU A 64 14.64 15.36 -6.54
CA LEU A 64 14.97 16.65 -5.94
C LEU A 64 14.43 16.73 -4.52
N PRO A 65 15.15 17.37 -3.58
CA PRO A 65 14.77 17.44 -2.17
C PRO A 65 13.65 18.46 -1.91
N THR A 66 12.51 18.31 -2.59
CA THR A 66 11.29 19.12 -2.36
C THR A 66 10.54 18.65 -1.11
N LYS A 67 9.69 19.51 -0.52
CA LYS A 67 8.87 19.13 0.65
C LYS A 67 8.02 17.88 0.39
N LYS A 68 7.38 17.78 -0.79
CA LYS A 68 6.56 16.63 -1.18
C LYS A 68 7.39 15.35 -1.35
N ASN A 69 8.57 15.44 -1.97
CA ASN A 69 9.44 14.28 -2.14
C ASN A 69 10.00 13.79 -0.81
N ARG A 70 10.41 14.71 0.08
CA ARG A 70 10.86 14.37 1.44
C ARG A 70 9.76 13.63 2.22
N LEU A 71 8.53 14.13 2.17
CA LEU A 71 7.38 13.46 2.78
C LEU A 71 7.18 12.05 2.19
N SER A 72 7.17 11.92 0.86
CA SER A 72 7.03 10.63 0.20
C SER A 72 8.15 9.64 0.58
N TRP A 73 9.40 10.09 0.66
CA TRP A 73 10.53 9.24 1.07
C TRP A 73 10.43 8.81 2.54
N ASN A 74 9.97 9.70 3.42
CA ASN A 74 9.78 9.36 4.83
C ASN A 74 8.69 8.30 4.99
N LEU A 75 7.54 8.48 4.33
CA LEU A 75 6.44 7.51 4.33
C LEU A 75 6.85 6.16 3.72
N GLN A 76 7.60 6.17 2.61
CA GLN A 76 8.14 4.95 2.00
C GLN A 76 9.11 4.22 2.92
N ARG A 77 9.96 4.97 3.62
CA ARG A 77 10.91 4.42 4.59
C ARG A 77 10.18 3.76 5.75
N GLU A 78 9.23 4.48 6.36
CA GLU A 78 8.43 3.97 7.47
C GLU A 78 7.65 2.71 7.06
N SER A 79 7.02 2.72 5.88
CA SER A 79 6.31 1.55 5.37
C SER A 79 7.25 0.35 5.15
N LYS A 80 8.44 0.58 4.58
CA LYS A 80 9.44 -0.47 4.37
C LYS A 80 9.94 -1.04 5.69
N GLU A 81 10.23 -0.19 6.67
CA GLU A 81 10.68 -0.61 8.00
C GLU A 81 9.61 -1.46 8.70
N MET A 82 8.35 -1.04 8.63
CA MET A 82 7.24 -1.80 9.22
C MET A 82 7.04 -3.16 8.56
N ILE A 83 7.01 -3.21 7.22
CA ILE A 83 6.87 -4.47 6.49
C ILE A 83 8.04 -5.41 6.82
N THR A 84 9.26 -4.88 6.93
CA THR A 84 10.45 -5.66 7.31
C THR A 84 10.30 -6.23 8.72
N LYS A 85 9.87 -5.43 9.70
CA LYS A 85 9.60 -5.89 11.08
C LYS A 85 8.56 -7.01 11.12
N ILE A 86 7.48 -6.89 10.36
CA ILE A 86 6.44 -7.92 10.26
C ILE A 86 7.03 -9.23 9.70
N ILE A 87 7.80 -9.16 8.62
CA ILE A 87 8.44 -10.33 8.00
C ILE A 87 9.40 -11.01 8.98
N GLU A 88 10.24 -10.23 9.67
CA GLU A 88 11.18 -10.75 10.66
C GLU A 88 10.46 -11.44 11.83
N LYS A 89 9.37 -10.85 12.32
CA LYS A 89 8.52 -11.43 13.37
C LYS A 89 7.94 -12.78 12.92
N ASN A 90 7.42 -12.85 11.70
CA ASN A 90 6.85 -14.07 11.15
C ASN A 90 7.88 -15.18 10.91
N ASN A 91 9.10 -14.81 10.47
CA ASN A 91 10.17 -15.78 10.24
C ASN A 91 10.70 -16.40 11.53
N LYS A 92 10.57 -15.71 12.68
CA LYS A 92 10.98 -16.25 14.00
C LYS A 92 9.97 -17.25 14.56
N THR A 93 8.69 -17.12 14.23
CA THR A 93 7.66 -18.09 14.59
C THR A 93 7.76 -19.32 13.69
N LYS A 94 8.42 -20.38 14.18
CA LYS A 94 8.67 -21.66 13.47
C LYS A 94 7.43 -22.37 12.90
N GLU A 95 6.22 -21.94 13.24
CA GLU A 95 4.96 -22.62 12.87
C GLU A 95 4.28 -22.11 11.58
N ASN A 96 4.68 -20.99 10.98
CA ASN A 96 3.97 -20.49 9.79
C ASN A 96 4.84 -19.74 8.77
N PRO A 97 5.46 -20.45 7.82
CA PRO A 97 5.87 -19.87 6.54
C PRO A 97 4.65 -19.56 5.62
N LYS A 98 3.53 -19.06 6.16
CA LYS A 98 2.27 -18.84 5.42
C LYS A 98 1.96 -17.38 5.12
N ALA A 99 2.73 -16.42 5.65
CA ALA A 99 2.57 -15.02 5.28
C ALA A 99 2.92 -14.85 3.80
N LEU A 100 1.94 -14.45 2.98
CA LEU A 100 2.12 -14.31 1.53
C LEU A 100 3.30 -13.38 1.21
N LEU A 101 3.48 -12.29 1.95
CA LEU A 101 4.60 -11.37 1.73
C LEU A 101 5.96 -11.96 2.08
N SER A 102 6.06 -12.79 3.13
CA SER A 102 7.32 -13.47 3.44
C SER A 102 7.69 -14.47 2.33
N LEU A 103 6.70 -15.20 1.81
CA LEU A 103 6.88 -16.12 0.68
C LEU A 103 7.32 -15.39 -0.59
N LEU A 104 6.74 -14.22 -0.89
CA LEU A 104 7.12 -13.42 -2.05
C LEU A 104 8.52 -12.78 -1.91
N ILE A 105 8.95 -12.44 -0.70
CA ILE A 105 10.26 -11.80 -0.47
C ILE A 105 11.35 -12.85 -0.23
N SER A 106 10.96 -14.08 0.09
CA SER A 106 11.86 -15.21 0.25
C SER A 106 12.76 -15.36 -0.98
N PRO A 107 14.07 -15.56 -0.79
CA PRO A 107 14.94 -15.91 -1.89
C PRO A 107 14.44 -17.19 -2.56
N TYR A 108 14.36 -17.17 -3.89
CA TYR A 108 14.14 -18.38 -4.66
C TYR A 108 15.48 -18.85 -5.24
N LYS A 109 15.65 -20.17 -5.31
CA LYS A 109 16.84 -20.79 -5.91
C LYS A 109 16.55 -21.07 -7.39
N THR A 110 17.39 -20.57 -8.27
CA THR A 110 17.41 -20.98 -9.69
C THR A 110 18.81 -21.54 -9.96
N GLY A 111 18.92 -22.87 -9.95
CA GLY A 111 20.23 -23.55 -9.89
C GLY A 111 21.01 -23.17 -8.62
N ASN A 112 22.30 -22.88 -8.75
CA ASN A 112 23.18 -22.43 -7.64
C ASN A 112 23.04 -20.94 -7.29
N ILE A 113 22.13 -20.20 -7.93
CA ILE A 113 21.99 -18.75 -7.70
C ILE A 113 20.77 -18.49 -6.81
N GLU A 114 21.03 -17.94 -5.63
CA GLU A 114 20.01 -17.42 -4.74
C GLU A 114 19.63 -15.99 -5.18
N LYS A 115 18.39 -15.80 -5.66
CA LYS A 115 17.89 -14.49 -6.08
C LYS A 115 16.79 -14.02 -5.14
N ARG A 116 16.91 -12.80 -4.65
CA ARG A 116 15.86 -12.12 -3.88
C ARG A 116 15.04 -11.21 -4.79
N LEU A 117 13.73 -11.19 -4.59
CA LEU A 117 12.85 -10.15 -5.13
C LEU A 117 13.18 -8.84 -4.41
N SER A 118 14.09 -8.05 -5.01
CA SER A 118 14.40 -6.72 -4.50
C SER A 118 13.21 -5.79 -4.75
N LEU A 119 12.75 -5.08 -3.73
CA LEU A 119 11.77 -3.98 -3.85
C LEU A 119 12.25 -2.88 -4.81
N ASP A 120 13.55 -2.83 -5.07
CA ASP A 120 14.19 -1.90 -6.00
C ASP A 120 14.19 -2.42 -7.45
N THR A 121 13.23 -3.30 -7.81
CA THR A 121 13.08 -3.77 -9.19
C THR A 121 12.95 -2.57 -10.11
N THR A 122 13.92 -2.51 -11.01
CA THR A 122 14.23 -1.36 -11.80
C THR A 122 13.03 -0.97 -12.64
N ARG A 123 12.71 0.33 -12.58
CA ARG A 123 11.74 1.10 -13.36
C ARG A 123 11.98 1.08 -14.88
N LYS A 124 12.31 -0.07 -15.46
CA LYS A 124 12.55 -0.20 -16.90
C LYS A 124 11.27 -0.40 -17.73
N GLY A 125 10.10 -0.53 -17.11
CA GLY A 125 8.86 -0.85 -17.83
C GLY A 125 7.70 0.15 -17.70
N CYS A 126 7.53 0.79 -16.55
CA CYS A 126 6.35 1.64 -16.33
C CYS A 126 6.60 3.06 -16.86
N LYS A 127 6.36 3.27 -18.16
CA LYS A 127 6.15 4.60 -18.71
C LYS A 127 4.90 5.18 -18.03
N LEU A 128 5.07 6.19 -17.18
CA LEU A 128 3.94 7.00 -16.72
C LEU A 128 3.26 7.58 -17.97
N PRO A 129 1.92 7.55 -18.07
CA PRO A 129 1.24 8.22 -19.18
C PRO A 129 1.63 9.69 -19.12
N GLN A 130 2.41 10.15 -20.10
CA GLN A 130 2.95 11.51 -20.14
C GLN A 130 1.88 12.59 -20.32
N LYS A 131 0.62 12.22 -20.52
CA LYS A 131 -0.51 13.14 -20.59
C LYS A 131 -1.73 12.44 -20.03
N ILE A 132 -2.14 12.78 -18.81
CA ILE A 132 -3.56 12.71 -18.49
C ILE A 132 -4.13 14.02 -19.03
N PRO A 133 -4.94 14.00 -20.10
CA PRO A 133 -5.62 15.21 -20.53
C PRO A 133 -6.44 15.71 -19.35
N THR A 134 -6.23 16.99 -18.98
CA THR A 134 -6.97 17.72 -17.93
C THR A 134 -8.49 17.77 -18.18
N ASN A 135 -8.96 17.18 -19.27
CA ASN A 135 -10.34 17.20 -19.74
C ASN A 135 -11.17 15.98 -19.28
N PHE A 136 -10.59 15.02 -18.55
CA PHE A 136 -11.32 13.83 -18.08
C PHE A 136 -12.00 13.98 -16.71
N PHE A 137 -11.80 15.10 -16.01
CA PHE A 137 -12.51 15.44 -14.77
C PHE A 137 -13.27 16.76 -14.93
N CYS A 138 -14.27 16.75 -15.81
CA CYS A 138 -15.41 17.66 -15.77
C CYS A 138 -16.69 16.87 -16.01
N ARG A 139 -17.00 15.92 -15.12
CA ARG A 139 -18.40 15.70 -14.75
C ARG A 139 -18.60 16.48 -13.46
N LYS A 140 -19.25 17.64 -13.60
CA LYS A 140 -19.89 18.33 -12.48
C LYS A 140 -20.71 17.29 -11.71
N ILE A 141 -20.44 17.13 -10.42
CA ILE A 141 -21.43 16.61 -9.50
C ILE A 141 -22.39 17.80 -9.30
N PRO A 142 -23.67 17.70 -9.68
CA PRO A 142 -24.63 18.72 -9.31
C PRO A 142 -24.87 18.59 -7.80
N THR A 143 -24.52 19.62 -7.06
CA THR A 143 -25.14 19.90 -5.77
C THR A 143 -26.35 20.76 -6.08
N GLU A 144 -27.54 20.28 -5.72
CA GLU A 144 -28.71 21.13 -5.50
C GLU A 144 -28.39 22.26 -4.51
#